data_AF-A0A1G9SH58-F1
#
_entry.id   AF-A0A1G9SH58-F1
#
_cell.length_a   1.000
_cell.length_b   1.000
_cell.length_c   1.000
_cell.angle_alpha   90.00
_cell.angle_beta   90.00
_cell.angle_gamma   90.00
#
_symmetry.space_group_name_H-M   'P 1'
#
loop_
_entity.id
_entity.type
_entity.pdbx_description
1 polymer ?
#
loop_
_entity_poly.entity_id
_entity_poly.type
_entity_poly.pdbx_seq_one_letter_code
_entity_poly.pdbx_strand_id
1 'polypeptide(L)'
;MTRTPTTDEWGIDAGWLDALDEEHQVAEATIERLREVIGTPPADLEDRAPIVARPGDVLEVDEAEVTLEDGSARHVDGELPDDFPLGYHWLQAPGGPRRRLVVSPGRCWLPDDRAWGWAVQLYATRSRGSWGIGDLADLRAVREMAADQGAGFVLINPLHAVAPTPQQEASPYLPATRRFRNPVYLRVEEVPGADAVDLDGAAGRALGDGELIDRDAIWARKREVLHRVFDAAGRVDPAFPDWWWHQGQKLQDWATWCALADVHGPDWHTWPAELRDPRSDAVGQFVAEHERDVAFHAWLQWCLHLQLERATEGMTVIQDLPIGVAGGGADAWTWQDVLAQGATVGAPPDAFNSQGQDWGSPPLVPWQLRAADYEPFVESIRATMAGAGGLRIDHVMGLFRLWWVPSGQSAADGAYVRYPAEDLLDIVALESHRAQAVVVGEDLGTVEEGVREAMAEHGILSYRLLWFEDDDPAEWPDEAMAAITTHDLPTVAGLWTGADLEEQREYGTGTDEELERGRTSLLEKLPGLRRNARAETAVKRAHELLSRAPSLLLSATLDDAVGERRRPNMPGTTDRPNWSLPLPVLVEDLPAHRLLQEVARTLAEGVGRTSDPEEDALGEQPGGEAREGA
;
A
#
# COMPACT_ATOMS: atom_id res chain seq x y z
N MET A 1 28.46 5.64 -17.02
CA MET A 1 28.40 4.19 -17.30
C MET A 1 28.63 3.47 -15.98
N THR A 2 27.66 3.62 -15.08
CA THR A 2 27.43 2.71 -13.96
C THR A 2 27.20 1.34 -14.56
N ARG A 3 28.10 0.38 -14.31
CA ARG A 3 27.91 -0.98 -14.78
C ARG A 3 26.78 -1.57 -13.95
N THR A 4 25.72 -2.04 -14.59
CA THR A 4 24.73 -2.90 -13.94
C THR A 4 25.49 -4.03 -13.21
N PRO A 5 25.17 -4.30 -11.94
CA PRO A 5 25.77 -5.41 -11.22
C PRO A 5 25.66 -6.70 -12.03
N THR A 6 26.63 -7.60 -11.88
CA THR A 6 26.54 -8.90 -12.56
C THR A 6 25.49 -9.74 -11.84
N THR A 7 24.34 -9.95 -12.47
CA THR A 7 23.28 -10.81 -11.95
C THR A 7 23.53 -12.28 -12.33
N ASP A 8 23.36 -13.20 -11.39
CA ASP A 8 23.47 -14.64 -11.64
C ASP A 8 22.15 -15.28 -12.13
N GLU A 9 22.14 -16.59 -12.38
CA GLU A 9 20.96 -17.32 -12.87
C GLU A 9 19.81 -17.44 -11.84
N TRP A 10 20.06 -17.12 -10.56
CA TRP A 10 19.02 -17.03 -9.52
C TRP A 10 18.44 -15.61 -9.40
N GLY A 11 18.94 -14.67 -10.19
CA GLY A 11 18.54 -13.26 -10.12
C GLY A 11 19.25 -12.48 -9.02
N ILE A 12 20.34 -13.01 -8.43
CA ILE A 12 21.08 -12.33 -7.36
C ILE A 12 22.11 -11.40 -7.98
N ASP A 13 22.08 -10.12 -7.61
CA ASP A 13 23.09 -9.14 -8.00
C ASP A 13 24.39 -9.34 -7.18
N ALA A 14 25.53 -9.52 -7.86
CA ALA A 14 26.83 -9.71 -7.20
C ALA A 14 27.40 -8.44 -6.54
N GLY A 15 26.81 -7.28 -6.82
CA GLY A 15 27.19 -5.99 -6.25
C GLY A 15 26.02 -5.02 -6.26
N TRP A 16 26.19 -3.87 -5.62
CA TRP A 16 25.15 -2.85 -5.54
C TRP A 16 25.77 -1.47 -5.35
N LEU A 17 25.00 -0.42 -5.63
CA LEU A 17 25.39 0.97 -5.39
C LEU A 17 24.62 1.48 -4.17
N ASP A 18 25.33 2.14 -3.27
CA ASP A 18 24.69 2.84 -2.15
C ASP A 18 24.14 4.21 -2.55
N ALA A 19 23.54 4.91 -1.59
CA ALA A 19 22.96 6.24 -1.81
C ALA A 19 24.00 7.33 -2.15
N LEU A 20 25.29 7.04 -2.09
CA LEU A 20 26.41 7.93 -2.45
C LEU A 20 27.07 7.51 -3.76
N ASP A 21 26.46 6.60 -4.51
CA ASP A 21 26.99 5.98 -5.72
C ASP A 21 28.30 5.19 -5.50
N GLU A 22 28.58 4.72 -4.28
CA GLU A 22 29.71 3.83 -4.01
C GLU A 22 29.36 2.37 -4.31
N GLU A 23 30.26 1.65 -4.97
CA GLU A 23 30.06 0.26 -5.37
C GLU A 23 30.48 -0.70 -4.26
N HIS A 24 29.55 -1.56 -3.87
CA HIS A 24 29.72 -2.62 -2.88
C HIS A 24 29.62 -3.99 -3.56
N GLN A 25 30.43 -4.94 -3.08
CA GLN A 25 30.37 -6.33 -3.52
C GLN A 25 29.64 -7.17 -2.47
N VAL A 26 28.75 -8.04 -2.92
CA VAL A 26 28.05 -8.97 -2.04
C VAL A 26 29.01 -10.09 -1.63
N ALA A 27 29.00 -10.48 -0.36
CA ALA A 27 29.81 -11.58 0.12
C ALA A 27 29.41 -12.91 -0.55
N GLU A 28 30.39 -13.71 -0.99
CA GLU A 28 30.14 -15.03 -1.62
C GLU A 28 29.23 -15.91 -0.74
N ALA A 29 29.44 -15.89 0.59
CA ALA A 29 28.63 -16.63 1.55
C ALA A 29 27.16 -16.18 1.59
N THR A 30 26.88 -14.89 1.38
CA THR A 30 25.52 -14.37 1.24
C THR A 30 24.88 -14.89 -0.04
N ILE A 31 25.60 -14.85 -1.16
CA ILE A 31 25.12 -15.37 -2.45
C ILE A 31 24.81 -16.87 -2.35
N GLU A 32 25.74 -17.68 -1.80
CA GLU A 32 25.54 -19.12 -1.60
C GLU A 32 24.30 -19.39 -0.74
N ARG A 33 24.12 -18.63 0.35
CA ARG A 33 22.96 -18.79 1.23
C ARG A 33 21.65 -18.42 0.53
N LEU A 34 21.62 -17.34 -0.25
CA LEU A 34 20.44 -16.95 -1.00
C LEU A 34 20.08 -17.96 -2.09
N ARG A 35 21.07 -18.55 -2.79
CA ARG A 35 20.83 -19.65 -3.73
C ARG A 35 20.18 -20.87 -3.07
N GLU A 36 20.62 -21.24 -1.85
CA GLU A 36 19.99 -22.31 -1.08
C GLU A 36 18.52 -21.99 -0.74
N VAL A 37 18.23 -20.74 -0.36
CA VAL A 37 16.89 -20.30 0.00
C VAL A 37 15.96 -20.20 -1.22
N ILE A 38 16.44 -19.65 -2.33
CA ILE A 38 15.69 -19.52 -3.58
C ILE A 38 15.43 -20.90 -4.21
N GLY A 39 16.37 -21.84 -4.06
CA GLY A 39 16.30 -23.15 -4.69
C GLY A 39 16.51 -23.07 -6.21
N THR A 40 16.41 -24.21 -6.89
CA THR A 40 16.64 -24.29 -8.35
C THR A 40 15.31 -24.35 -9.08
N PRO A 41 15.06 -23.48 -10.08
CA PRO A 41 13.87 -23.58 -10.90
C PRO A 41 13.86 -24.93 -11.65
N PRO A 42 12.69 -25.57 -11.84
CA PRO A 42 12.62 -26.80 -12.58
C PRO A 42 12.91 -26.56 -14.07
N ALA A 43 13.51 -27.54 -14.74
CA ALA A 43 13.96 -27.41 -16.13
C ALA A 43 12.82 -27.12 -17.13
N ASP A 44 11.58 -27.45 -16.77
CA ASP A 44 10.36 -27.24 -17.56
C ASP A 44 9.59 -25.97 -17.14
N LEU A 45 10.20 -25.06 -16.35
CA LEU A 45 9.53 -23.85 -15.87
C LEU A 45 8.98 -23.02 -17.04
N GLU A 46 9.78 -22.73 -18.06
CA GLU A 46 9.36 -21.92 -19.20
C GLU A 46 8.24 -22.59 -20.02
N ASP A 47 8.20 -23.92 -20.05
CA ASP A 47 7.16 -24.67 -20.77
C ASP A 47 5.79 -24.57 -20.09
N ARG A 48 5.74 -24.31 -18.78
CA ARG A 48 4.50 -24.28 -17.99
C ARG A 48 4.15 -22.91 -17.39
N ALA A 49 5.12 -22.00 -17.32
CA ALA A 49 4.95 -20.66 -16.77
C ALA A 49 3.89 -19.86 -17.54
N PRO A 50 3.22 -18.90 -16.89
CA PRO A 50 2.32 -17.96 -17.55
C PRO A 50 3.03 -17.24 -18.70
N ILE A 51 2.27 -16.94 -19.75
CA ILE A 51 2.63 -15.98 -20.79
C ILE A 51 1.95 -14.67 -20.44
N VAL A 52 2.71 -13.59 -20.28
CA VAL A 52 2.18 -12.23 -20.18
C VAL A 52 2.42 -11.54 -21.52
N ALA A 53 1.37 -10.99 -22.11
CA ALA A 53 1.42 -10.41 -23.44
C ALA A 53 0.41 -9.27 -23.57
N ARG A 54 0.57 -8.47 -24.62
CA ARG A 54 -0.32 -7.37 -25.01
C ARG A 54 -1.00 -7.71 -26.33
N PRO A 55 -2.20 -7.14 -26.62
CA PRO A 55 -2.77 -7.25 -27.96
C PRO A 55 -1.76 -6.77 -29.02
N GLY A 56 -1.58 -7.55 -30.09
CA GLY A 56 -0.58 -7.32 -31.14
C GLY A 56 0.78 -7.99 -30.91
N ASP A 57 1.03 -8.60 -29.75
CA ASP A 57 2.30 -9.28 -29.48
C ASP A 57 2.40 -10.62 -30.20
N VAL A 58 3.60 -10.90 -30.71
CA VAL A 58 3.98 -12.23 -31.21
C VAL A 58 4.18 -13.16 -30.03
N LEU A 59 3.51 -14.32 -30.06
CA LEU A 59 3.61 -15.34 -29.04
C LEU A 59 4.77 -16.31 -29.33
N GLU A 60 5.28 -16.94 -28.28
CA GLU A 60 6.28 -18.01 -28.37
C GLU A 60 5.74 -19.33 -28.97
N VAL A 61 4.44 -19.38 -29.27
CA VAL A 61 3.75 -20.55 -29.81
C VAL A 61 3.21 -20.27 -31.20
N ASP A 62 3.44 -21.20 -32.13
CA ASP A 62 2.99 -21.06 -33.53
C ASP A 62 1.46 -21.11 -33.64
N GLU A 63 0.79 -22.05 -32.97
CA GLU A 63 -0.67 -22.16 -32.94
C GLU A 63 -1.13 -22.56 -31.54
N ALA A 64 -2.25 -22.01 -31.08
CA ALA A 64 -2.86 -22.41 -29.82
C ALA A 64 -4.38 -22.19 -29.77
N GLU A 65 -5.06 -23.07 -29.02
CA GLU A 65 -6.44 -22.83 -28.58
C GLU A 65 -6.41 -22.08 -27.24
N VAL A 66 -7.09 -20.95 -27.18
CA VAL A 66 -7.20 -20.12 -25.98
C VAL A 66 -8.63 -20.19 -25.45
N THR A 67 -8.79 -20.67 -24.22
CA THR A 67 -10.03 -20.51 -23.45
C THR A 67 -9.97 -19.17 -22.73
N LEU A 68 -10.85 -18.25 -23.12
CA LEU A 68 -10.98 -16.92 -22.54
C LEU A 68 -11.51 -16.97 -21.11
N GLU A 69 -11.41 -15.84 -20.40
CA GLU A 69 -11.81 -15.73 -18.98
C GLU A 69 -13.32 -15.97 -18.81
N ASP A 70 -14.12 -15.60 -19.82
CA ASP A 70 -15.56 -15.83 -19.87
C ASP A 70 -15.96 -17.28 -20.26
N GLY A 71 -14.98 -18.15 -20.53
CA GLY A 71 -15.16 -19.54 -20.92
C GLY A 71 -15.35 -19.78 -22.42
N SER A 72 -15.39 -18.73 -23.25
CA SER A 72 -15.39 -18.88 -24.71
C SER A 72 -14.00 -19.29 -25.23
N ALA A 73 -13.92 -19.75 -26.48
CA ALA A 73 -12.65 -20.21 -27.08
C ALA A 73 -12.29 -19.36 -28.30
N ARG A 74 -10.99 -19.10 -28.48
CA ARG A 74 -10.40 -18.46 -29.66
C ARG A 74 -9.16 -19.24 -30.11
N HIS A 75 -8.97 -19.31 -31.41
CA HIS A 75 -7.73 -19.81 -32.00
C HIS A 75 -6.76 -18.64 -32.21
N VAL A 76 -5.48 -18.86 -31.91
CA VAL A 76 -4.40 -17.89 -32.09
C VAL A 76 -3.29 -18.54 -32.92
N ASP A 77 -2.78 -17.81 -33.90
CA ASP A 77 -1.76 -18.24 -34.88
C ASP A 77 -0.55 -17.30 -34.77
N GLY A 78 0.38 -17.61 -33.86
CA GLY A 78 1.65 -16.91 -33.68
C GLY A 78 1.59 -15.50 -33.08
N GLU A 79 0.44 -14.84 -33.10
CA GLU A 79 0.28 -13.43 -32.72
C GLU A 79 -1.09 -13.18 -32.10
N LEU A 80 -1.15 -12.40 -31.02
CA LEU A 80 -2.42 -11.97 -30.45
C LEU A 80 -3.06 -10.89 -31.32
N PRO A 81 -4.33 -11.07 -31.76
CA PRO A 81 -5.07 -10.01 -32.45
C PRO A 81 -5.09 -8.69 -31.65
N ASP A 82 -5.07 -7.56 -32.36
CA ASP A 82 -5.19 -6.22 -31.76
C ASP A 82 -6.47 -6.05 -30.91
N ASP A 83 -7.53 -6.82 -31.22
CA ASP A 83 -8.82 -6.82 -30.54
C ASP A 83 -8.97 -7.97 -29.53
N PHE A 84 -7.87 -8.64 -29.17
CA PHE A 84 -7.91 -9.72 -28.20
C PHE A 84 -8.31 -9.18 -26.82
N PRO A 85 -9.27 -9.81 -26.13
CA PRO A 85 -9.75 -9.31 -24.85
C PRO A 85 -8.64 -9.32 -23.79
N LEU A 86 -8.62 -8.29 -22.95
CA LEU A 86 -7.78 -8.25 -21.76
C LEU A 86 -8.29 -9.26 -20.72
N GLY A 87 -7.39 -9.80 -19.90
CA GLY A 87 -7.77 -10.65 -18.78
C GLY A 87 -6.90 -11.89 -18.60
N TYR A 88 -7.43 -12.84 -17.84
CA TYR A 88 -6.75 -14.08 -17.48
C TYR A 88 -7.34 -15.25 -18.25
N HIS A 89 -6.61 -15.74 -19.23
CA HIS A 89 -7.03 -16.79 -20.15
C HIS A 89 -6.19 -18.05 -19.98
N TRP A 90 -6.55 -19.10 -20.69
CA TRP A 90 -5.80 -20.34 -20.70
C TRP A 90 -5.43 -20.71 -22.13
N LEU A 91 -4.14 -20.78 -22.40
CA LEU A 91 -3.57 -21.11 -23.70
C LEU A 91 -3.15 -22.58 -23.73
N GLN A 92 -3.44 -23.26 -24.84
CA GLN A 92 -3.09 -24.66 -25.06
C GLN A 92 -2.58 -24.86 -26.50
N ALA A 93 -1.26 -24.97 -26.64
CA ALA A 93 -0.63 -25.33 -27.92
C ALA A 93 -0.85 -26.83 -28.25
N PRO A 94 -0.85 -27.24 -29.53
CA PRO A 94 -0.97 -28.64 -29.93
C PRO A 94 0.08 -29.54 -29.27
N GLY A 95 -0.37 -30.44 -28.38
CA GLY A 95 0.50 -31.37 -27.65
C GLY A 95 1.35 -30.76 -26.54
N GLY A 96 1.24 -29.45 -26.30
CA GLY A 96 1.90 -28.76 -25.18
C GLY A 96 1.13 -28.88 -23.85
N PRO A 97 1.62 -28.29 -22.76
CA PRO A 97 0.85 -28.11 -21.54
C PRO A 97 -0.15 -26.94 -21.67
N ARG A 98 -1.14 -26.92 -20.78
CA ARG A 98 -2.02 -25.77 -20.61
C ARG A 98 -1.26 -24.72 -19.79
N ARG A 99 -1.14 -23.50 -20.32
CA ARG A 99 -0.46 -22.36 -19.69
C ARG A 99 -1.45 -21.24 -19.42
N ARG A 100 -1.22 -20.48 -18.35
CA ARG A 100 -1.93 -19.21 -18.13
C ARG A 100 -1.50 -18.21 -19.21
N LEU A 101 -2.44 -17.48 -19.77
CA LEU A 101 -2.19 -16.32 -20.65
C LEU A 101 -2.78 -15.09 -19.98
N VAL A 102 -1.95 -14.12 -19.63
CA VAL A 102 -2.35 -12.82 -19.09
C VAL A 102 -2.25 -11.80 -20.21
N VAL A 103 -3.38 -11.20 -20.59
CA VAL A 103 -3.42 -10.18 -21.65
C VAL A 103 -3.60 -8.81 -21.00
N SER A 104 -2.56 -8.00 -21.06
CA SER A 104 -2.45 -6.69 -20.42
C SER A 104 -2.65 -5.54 -21.43
N PRO A 105 -3.20 -4.39 -21.00
CA PRO A 105 -3.23 -3.17 -21.80
C PRO A 105 -1.84 -2.49 -21.94
N GLY A 106 -0.82 -2.94 -21.21
CA GLY A 106 0.54 -2.35 -21.24
C GLY A 106 0.71 -1.09 -20.40
N ARG A 107 -0.38 -0.40 -20.04
CA ARG A 107 -0.38 0.79 -19.20
C ARG A 107 -1.53 0.77 -18.21
N CYS A 108 -1.34 1.36 -17.05
CA CYS A 108 -2.37 1.53 -16.03
C CYS A 108 -3.42 2.56 -16.49
N TRP A 109 -4.60 2.44 -15.90
CA TRP A 109 -5.66 3.44 -16.06
C TRP A 109 -5.27 4.73 -15.34
N LEU A 110 -5.42 5.85 -16.03
CA LEU A 110 -5.20 7.19 -15.49
C LEU A 110 -6.51 8.00 -15.58
N PRO A 111 -6.82 8.84 -14.57
CA PRO A 111 -7.90 9.81 -14.68
C PRO A 111 -7.53 10.92 -15.67
N ASP A 112 -8.53 11.49 -16.35
CA ASP A 112 -8.35 12.60 -17.30
C ASP A 112 -8.02 13.92 -16.58
N ASP A 113 -8.60 14.12 -15.40
CA ASP A 113 -8.51 15.37 -14.65
C ASP A 113 -7.50 15.28 -13.51
N ARG A 114 -6.81 16.39 -13.27
CA ARG A 114 -5.99 16.58 -12.08
C ARG A 114 -6.87 16.66 -10.84
N ALA A 115 -6.38 16.14 -9.72
CA ALA A 115 -7.09 16.18 -8.44
C ALA A 115 -6.16 16.49 -7.27
N TRP A 116 -6.74 16.98 -6.19
CA TRP A 116 -6.07 17.01 -4.89
C TRP A 116 -6.85 16.13 -3.89
N GLY A 117 -6.19 15.68 -2.82
CA GLY A 117 -6.78 14.79 -1.84
C GLY A 117 -6.08 14.78 -0.49
N TRP A 118 -6.74 14.13 0.47
CA TRP A 118 -6.22 13.98 1.83
C TRP A 118 -5.55 12.62 2.01
N ALA A 119 -4.31 12.61 2.51
CA ALA A 119 -3.66 11.44 3.07
C ALA A 119 -3.99 11.30 4.56
N VAL A 120 -4.51 10.13 4.94
CA VAL A 120 -5.16 9.88 6.23
C VAL A 120 -4.61 8.60 6.86
N GLN A 121 -4.10 8.72 8.07
CA GLN A 121 -3.91 7.57 8.94
C GLN A 121 -5.25 7.25 9.61
N LEU A 122 -6.02 6.31 9.04
CA LEU A 122 -7.39 6.04 9.45
C LEU A 122 -7.47 5.65 10.93
N TYR A 123 -6.55 4.82 11.42
CA TYR A 123 -6.53 4.43 12.82
C TYR A 123 -6.46 5.62 13.78
N ALA A 124 -5.79 6.71 13.37
CA ALA A 124 -5.61 7.92 14.18
C ALA A 124 -6.84 8.86 14.13
N THR A 125 -7.69 8.71 13.12
CA THR A 125 -8.74 9.67 12.75
C THR A 125 -10.07 9.27 13.39
N ARG A 126 -10.26 9.66 14.66
CA ARG A 126 -11.38 9.23 15.50
C ARG A 126 -12.54 10.23 15.48
N SER A 127 -13.77 9.74 15.53
CA SER A 127 -14.98 10.51 15.85
C SER A 127 -15.40 10.29 17.31
N ARG A 128 -16.44 11.01 17.75
CA ARG A 128 -17.06 10.77 19.06
C ARG A 128 -17.75 9.41 19.16
N GLY A 129 -18.06 8.79 18.03
CA GLY A 129 -18.61 7.45 17.99
C GLY A 129 -17.56 6.35 18.14
N SER A 130 -16.31 6.63 17.78
CA SER A 130 -15.26 5.62 17.61
C SER A 130 -14.94 4.89 18.90
N TRP A 131 -14.65 3.59 18.79
CA TRP A 131 -14.20 2.79 19.93
C TRP A 131 -12.68 2.84 20.03
N GLY A 132 -12.15 4.00 20.43
CA GLY A 132 -10.72 4.24 20.66
C GLY A 132 -9.83 4.36 19.42
N ILE A 133 -10.28 3.89 18.25
CA ILE A 133 -9.56 3.90 16.97
C ILE A 133 -10.49 4.37 15.85
N GLY A 134 -9.96 5.07 14.84
CA GLY A 134 -10.75 5.41 13.66
C GLY A 134 -11.12 4.16 12.86
N ASP A 135 -12.34 4.14 12.32
CA ASP A 135 -12.94 2.99 11.65
C ASP A 135 -13.65 3.36 10.34
N LEU A 136 -14.27 2.41 9.66
CA LEU A 136 -14.84 2.63 8.32
C LEU A 136 -15.97 3.67 8.29
N ALA A 137 -16.68 3.91 9.40
CA ALA A 137 -17.63 5.02 9.46
C ALA A 137 -16.92 6.38 9.57
N ASP A 138 -15.74 6.42 10.19
CA ASP A 138 -14.90 7.62 10.23
C ASP A 138 -14.31 7.92 8.86
N LEU A 139 -13.88 6.89 8.11
CA LEU A 139 -13.47 7.03 6.72
C LEU A 139 -14.59 7.62 5.85
N ARG A 140 -15.82 7.12 6.00
CA ARG A 140 -17.00 7.65 5.30
C ARG A 140 -17.19 9.15 5.57
N ALA A 141 -17.07 9.58 6.82
CA ALA A 141 -17.22 10.98 7.21
C ALA A 141 -16.06 11.86 6.70
N VAL A 142 -14.82 11.36 6.70
CA VAL A 142 -13.67 12.06 6.12
C VAL A 142 -13.82 12.20 4.61
N ARG A 143 -14.29 11.17 3.91
CA ARG A 143 -14.61 11.22 2.48
C ARG A 143 -15.68 12.27 2.18
N GLU A 144 -16.76 12.31 2.97
CA GLU A 144 -17.82 13.32 2.81
C GLU A 144 -17.27 14.74 2.98
N MET A 145 -16.45 14.97 4.02
CA MET A 145 -15.75 16.25 4.19
C MET A 145 -14.85 16.58 2.99
N ALA A 146 -14.09 15.61 2.49
CA ALA A 146 -13.21 15.79 1.35
C ALA A 146 -14.00 16.18 0.09
N ALA A 147 -15.14 15.52 -0.16
CA ALA A 147 -16.03 15.81 -1.27
C ALA A 147 -16.61 17.23 -1.18
N ASP A 148 -17.07 17.64 0.01
CA ASP A 148 -17.58 19.00 0.26
C ASP A 148 -16.53 20.09 0.03
N GLN A 149 -15.24 19.74 0.14
CA GLN A 149 -14.11 20.63 -0.13
C GLN A 149 -13.66 20.62 -1.60
N GLY A 150 -14.22 19.74 -2.43
CA GLY A 150 -13.81 19.55 -3.83
C GLY A 150 -12.52 18.74 -4.00
N ALA A 151 -12.15 17.90 -3.02
CA ALA A 151 -11.10 16.90 -3.20
C ALA A 151 -11.57 15.80 -4.16
N GLY A 152 -10.65 15.23 -4.94
CA GLY A 152 -10.94 14.12 -5.84
C GLY A 152 -10.62 12.74 -5.25
N PHE A 153 -9.84 12.68 -4.16
CA PHE A 153 -9.48 11.42 -3.53
C PHE A 153 -9.16 11.51 -2.03
N VAL A 154 -9.14 10.34 -1.38
CA VAL A 154 -8.55 10.13 -0.04
C VAL A 154 -7.53 8.99 -0.13
N LEU A 155 -6.29 9.20 0.31
CA LEU A 155 -5.27 8.16 0.48
C LEU A 155 -5.30 7.67 1.92
N ILE A 156 -5.34 6.36 2.14
CA ILE A 156 -5.36 5.77 3.50
C ILE A 156 -4.20 4.81 3.72
N ASN A 157 -3.81 4.64 4.99
CA ASN A 157 -2.88 3.58 5.39
C ASN A 157 -3.40 2.18 5.02
N PRO A 158 -2.55 1.15 4.96
CA PRO A 158 -2.98 -0.21 4.72
C PRO A 158 -4.03 -0.67 5.74
N LEU A 159 -5.16 -1.19 5.26
CA LEU A 159 -6.23 -1.75 6.08
C LEU A 159 -6.12 -3.27 6.28
N HIS A 160 -4.95 -3.81 6.03
CA HIS A 160 -4.66 -5.23 5.89
C HIS A 160 -4.76 -5.95 7.24
N ALA A 161 -5.27 -7.18 7.24
CA ALA A 161 -5.53 -7.91 8.48
C ALA A 161 -4.25 -8.36 9.16
N VAL A 162 -4.20 -8.17 10.48
CA VAL A 162 -3.19 -8.76 11.37
C VAL A 162 -3.79 -10.03 12.00
N ALA A 163 -3.00 -10.74 12.82
CA ALA A 163 -3.53 -11.90 13.52
C ALA A 163 -4.71 -11.51 14.45
N PRO A 164 -5.80 -12.31 14.53
CA PRO A 164 -6.96 -11.99 15.36
C PRO A 164 -6.73 -12.25 16.87
N THR A 165 -5.46 -12.36 17.29
CA THR A 165 -5.05 -12.67 18.67
C THR A 165 -4.87 -11.40 19.50
N PRO A 166 -4.74 -11.48 20.84
CA PRO A 166 -4.13 -10.40 21.62
C PRO A 166 -2.73 -10.05 21.07
N GLN A 167 -2.19 -8.89 21.47
CA GLN A 167 -0.96 -8.30 20.92
C GLN A 167 -1.11 -7.94 19.44
N GLN A 168 -2.08 -7.08 19.16
CA GLN A 168 -2.34 -6.55 17.83
C GLN A 168 -1.11 -5.84 17.29
N GLU A 169 -0.62 -6.28 16.12
CA GLU A 169 0.41 -5.58 15.37
C GLU A 169 -0.06 -4.16 15.04
N ALA A 170 0.73 -3.17 15.43
CA ALA A 170 0.40 -1.77 15.26
C ALA A 170 0.79 -1.27 13.87
N SER A 171 1.87 -1.81 13.30
CA SER A 171 2.35 -1.48 11.97
C SER A 171 1.40 -2.01 10.90
N PRO A 172 0.79 -1.13 10.09
CA PRO A 172 -0.02 -1.58 8.96
C PRO A 172 0.83 -2.22 7.85
N TYR A 173 2.17 -2.12 7.94
CA TYR A 173 3.13 -2.63 6.97
C TYR A 173 3.66 -4.05 7.27
N LEU A 174 3.25 -4.66 8.39
CA LEU A 174 3.54 -6.07 8.72
C LEU A 174 2.24 -6.89 8.94
N PRO A 175 1.31 -6.92 7.96
CA PRO A 175 0.05 -7.64 8.13
C PRO A 175 0.24 -9.15 8.08
N ALA A 176 -0.72 -9.91 8.61
CA ALA A 176 -0.77 -11.36 8.44
C ALA A 176 -1.16 -11.77 6.99
N THR A 177 -1.80 -10.87 6.25
CA THR A 177 -2.24 -11.08 4.87
C THR A 177 -2.41 -9.76 4.13
N ARG A 178 -2.18 -9.76 2.82
CA ARG A 178 -2.51 -8.61 1.94
C ARG A 178 -3.84 -8.74 1.21
N ARG A 179 -4.56 -9.82 1.47
CA ARG A 179 -5.84 -10.12 0.80
C ARG A 179 -7.07 -9.74 1.62
N PHE A 180 -6.97 -9.82 2.95
CA PHE A 180 -8.09 -9.60 3.86
C PHE A 180 -7.89 -8.36 4.73
N ARG A 181 -8.98 -7.86 5.29
CA ARG A 181 -9.02 -6.58 6.00
C ARG A 181 -9.07 -6.76 7.52
N ASN A 182 -8.48 -5.83 8.25
CA ASN A 182 -8.43 -5.88 9.72
C ASN A 182 -9.80 -5.57 10.34
N PRO A 183 -10.42 -6.51 11.09
CA PRO A 183 -11.71 -6.29 11.74
C PRO A 183 -11.72 -5.18 12.80
N VAL A 184 -10.54 -4.70 13.24
CA VAL A 184 -10.44 -3.53 14.12
C VAL A 184 -11.08 -2.28 13.51
N TYR A 185 -11.18 -2.19 12.18
CA TYR A 185 -11.81 -1.07 11.46
C TYR A 185 -13.32 -1.20 11.30
N LEU A 186 -13.98 -2.22 11.89
CA LEU A 186 -15.43 -2.28 11.91
C LEU A 186 -16.02 -1.24 12.87
N ARG A 187 -17.02 -0.50 12.39
CA ARG A 187 -18.00 0.17 13.27
C ARG A 187 -18.95 -0.89 13.82
N VAL A 188 -18.80 -1.26 15.08
CA VAL A 188 -19.56 -2.37 15.69
C VAL A 188 -21.07 -2.09 15.64
N GLU A 189 -21.47 -0.84 15.80
CA GLU A 189 -22.87 -0.41 15.73
C GLU A 189 -23.50 -0.56 14.33
N GLU A 190 -22.69 -0.66 13.27
CA GLU A 190 -23.17 -0.76 11.89
C GLU A 190 -23.06 -2.18 11.31
N VAL A 191 -22.65 -3.18 12.09
CA VAL A 191 -22.62 -4.57 11.62
C VAL A 191 -24.04 -5.17 11.57
N PRO A 192 -24.35 -6.04 10.59
CA PRO A 192 -25.64 -6.73 10.55
C PRO A 192 -25.94 -7.48 11.85
N GLY A 193 -27.11 -7.22 12.45
CA GLY A 193 -27.55 -7.83 13.71
C GLY A 193 -27.06 -7.12 14.99
N ALA A 194 -26.42 -5.94 14.89
CA ALA A 194 -25.98 -5.16 16.04
C ALA A 194 -27.11 -4.84 17.04
N ASP A 195 -28.34 -4.69 16.56
CA ASP A 195 -29.54 -4.42 17.35
C ASP A 195 -30.06 -5.64 18.13
N ALA A 196 -29.55 -6.84 17.85
CA ALA A 196 -29.94 -8.07 18.52
C ALA A 196 -29.32 -8.23 19.93
N VAL A 197 -28.33 -7.41 20.28
CA VAL A 197 -27.62 -7.49 21.57
C VAL A 197 -27.38 -6.10 22.16
N ASP A 198 -27.12 -6.04 23.47
CA ASP A 198 -26.60 -4.83 24.09
C ASP A 198 -25.09 -4.72 23.82
N LEU A 199 -24.74 -3.76 22.96
CA LEU A 199 -23.35 -3.46 22.58
C LEU A 199 -22.57 -2.83 23.72
N ASP A 200 -23.24 -2.14 24.66
CA ASP A 200 -22.62 -1.26 25.66
C ASP A 200 -21.54 -0.37 25.01
N GLY A 201 -21.99 0.44 24.04
CA GLY A 201 -21.13 1.33 23.27
C GLY A 201 -20.49 2.44 24.08
N ALA A 202 -20.98 2.71 25.31
CA ALA A 202 -20.32 3.65 26.22
C ALA A 202 -18.96 3.11 26.67
N ALA A 203 -18.86 1.82 27.01
CA ALA A 203 -17.58 1.17 27.32
C ALA A 203 -16.64 1.16 26.12
N GLY A 204 -17.17 0.95 24.90
CA GLY A 204 -16.39 1.03 23.66
C GLY A 204 -15.78 2.41 23.43
N ARG A 205 -16.59 3.47 23.55
CA ARG A 205 -16.13 4.86 23.37
C ARG A 205 -15.13 5.32 24.43
N ALA A 206 -15.24 4.83 25.67
CA ALA A 206 -14.30 5.16 26.75
C ALA A 206 -12.85 4.74 26.45
N LEU A 207 -12.64 3.81 25.51
CA LEU A 207 -11.30 3.43 25.04
C LEU A 207 -10.59 4.57 24.28
N GLY A 208 -11.30 5.64 23.93
CA GLY A 208 -10.73 6.83 23.30
C GLY A 208 -10.08 7.84 24.27
N ASP A 209 -10.20 7.66 25.59
CA ASP A 209 -9.75 8.64 26.58
C ASP A 209 -8.22 8.64 26.81
N GLY A 210 -7.50 7.64 26.27
CA GLY A 210 -6.05 7.51 26.38
C GLY A 210 -5.26 8.47 25.46
N GLU A 211 -3.99 8.71 25.80
CA GLU A 211 -3.04 9.47 24.97
C GLU A 211 -2.60 8.67 23.72
N LEU A 212 -2.56 7.34 23.85
CA LEU A 212 -2.21 6.40 22.78
C LEU A 212 -3.40 5.52 22.43
N ILE A 213 -3.40 5.00 21.21
CA ILE A 213 -4.37 4.03 20.71
C ILE A 213 -4.02 2.65 21.27
N ASP A 214 -4.84 2.15 22.19
CA ASP A 214 -4.69 0.81 22.78
C ASP A 214 -5.42 -0.24 21.92
N ARG A 215 -4.74 -0.72 20.87
CA ARG A 215 -5.31 -1.70 19.93
C ARG A 215 -5.71 -3.01 20.61
N ASP A 216 -5.01 -3.42 21.67
CA ASP A 216 -5.30 -4.65 22.39
C ASP A 216 -6.63 -4.55 23.14
N ALA A 217 -6.82 -3.48 23.90
CA ALA A 217 -8.08 -3.24 24.61
C ALA A 217 -9.26 -3.04 23.63
N ILE A 218 -9.00 -2.34 22.53
CA ILE A 218 -10.00 -2.09 21.47
C ILE A 218 -10.40 -3.40 20.80
N TRP A 219 -9.45 -4.21 20.36
CA TRP A 219 -9.75 -5.48 19.72
C TRP A 219 -10.43 -6.45 20.68
N ALA A 220 -9.96 -6.56 21.92
CA ALA A 220 -10.60 -7.39 22.93
C ALA A 220 -12.09 -7.03 23.11
N ARG A 221 -12.40 -5.73 23.20
CA ARG A 221 -13.78 -5.26 23.35
C ARG A 221 -14.62 -5.46 22.08
N LYS A 222 -14.09 -5.09 20.91
CA LYS A 222 -14.80 -5.28 19.63
C LYS A 222 -15.08 -6.76 19.40
N ARG A 223 -14.09 -7.64 19.57
CA ARG A 223 -14.21 -9.09 19.39
C ARG A 223 -15.26 -9.70 20.32
N GLU A 224 -15.26 -9.33 21.60
CA GLU A 224 -16.28 -9.78 22.57
C GLU A 224 -17.70 -9.45 22.08
N VAL A 225 -17.93 -8.21 21.66
CA VAL A 225 -19.26 -7.76 21.20
C VAL A 225 -19.63 -8.40 19.86
N LEU A 226 -18.69 -8.47 18.91
CA LEU A 226 -18.89 -9.07 17.60
C LEU A 226 -19.24 -10.56 17.70
N HIS A 227 -18.63 -11.32 18.62
CA HIS A 227 -19.05 -12.70 18.88
C HIS A 227 -20.50 -12.78 19.35
N ARG A 228 -20.93 -11.89 20.28
CA ARG A 228 -22.33 -11.86 20.75
C ARG A 228 -23.29 -11.53 19.61
N VAL A 229 -22.95 -10.57 18.75
CA VAL A 229 -23.75 -10.24 17.55
C VAL A 229 -23.83 -11.44 16.61
N PHE A 230 -22.70 -12.09 16.32
CA PHE A 230 -22.64 -13.23 15.44
C PHE A 230 -23.50 -14.41 15.94
N ASP A 231 -23.42 -14.72 17.23
CA ASP A 231 -24.21 -15.79 17.85
C ASP A 231 -25.71 -15.48 17.86
N ALA A 232 -26.09 -14.20 18.02
CA ALA A 232 -27.48 -13.79 18.06
C ALA A 232 -28.12 -13.71 16.66
N ALA A 233 -27.38 -13.24 15.65
CA ALA A 233 -27.95 -12.86 14.36
C ALA A 233 -27.05 -13.11 13.14
N GLY A 234 -25.73 -13.27 13.30
CA GLY A 234 -24.79 -13.31 12.16
C GLY A 234 -25.01 -14.47 11.18
N ARG A 235 -25.43 -15.64 11.69
CA ARG A 235 -25.81 -16.81 10.86
C ARG A 235 -27.27 -16.80 10.38
N VAL A 236 -28.08 -15.87 10.87
CA VAL A 236 -29.51 -15.79 10.56
C VAL A 236 -29.75 -14.95 9.30
N ASP A 237 -28.84 -14.04 8.96
CA ASP A 237 -28.89 -13.28 7.72
C ASP A 237 -28.60 -14.20 6.52
N PRO A 238 -29.56 -14.42 5.60
CA PRO A 238 -29.36 -15.30 4.45
C PRO A 238 -28.35 -14.78 3.43
N ALA A 239 -28.03 -13.48 3.45
CA ALA A 239 -27.05 -12.90 2.52
C ALA A 239 -25.60 -13.31 2.85
N PHE A 240 -25.30 -13.57 4.13
CA PHE A 240 -23.95 -13.97 4.53
C PHE A 240 -23.54 -15.36 3.99
N PRO A 241 -24.32 -16.45 4.18
CA PRO A 241 -23.98 -17.76 3.63
C PRO A 241 -23.83 -17.74 2.10
N ASP A 242 -24.67 -16.98 1.39
CA ASP A 242 -24.56 -16.82 -0.06
C ASP A 242 -23.29 -16.08 -0.47
N TRP A 243 -22.97 -14.96 0.20
CA TRP A 243 -21.73 -14.23 -0.03
C TRP A 243 -20.51 -15.11 0.24
N TRP A 244 -20.47 -15.82 1.37
CA TRP A 244 -19.38 -16.72 1.75
C TRP A 244 -19.15 -17.80 0.69
N TRP A 245 -20.22 -18.45 0.19
CA TRP A 245 -20.11 -19.45 -0.87
C TRP A 245 -19.39 -18.91 -2.12
N HIS A 246 -19.67 -17.66 -2.50
CA HIS A 246 -19.04 -17.01 -3.66
C HIS A 246 -17.58 -16.59 -3.44
N GLN A 247 -17.12 -16.45 -2.19
CA GLN A 247 -15.71 -16.13 -1.92
C GLN A 247 -14.76 -17.34 -2.06
N GLY A 248 -15.30 -18.55 -1.99
CA GLY A 248 -14.56 -19.79 -2.27
C GLY A 248 -13.37 -20.06 -1.34
N GLN A 249 -12.36 -20.75 -1.87
CA GLN A 249 -11.24 -21.29 -1.09
C GLN A 249 -10.38 -20.20 -0.43
N LYS A 250 -10.23 -19.03 -1.06
CA LYS A 250 -9.38 -17.94 -0.55
C LYS A 250 -9.88 -17.46 0.82
N LEU A 251 -11.18 -17.21 0.95
CA LEU A 251 -11.78 -16.84 2.23
C LEU A 251 -11.77 -18.00 3.22
N GLN A 252 -12.00 -19.23 2.75
CA GLN A 252 -11.95 -20.42 3.60
C GLN A 252 -10.57 -20.58 4.26
N ASP A 253 -9.48 -20.40 3.52
CA ASP A 253 -8.12 -20.49 4.04
C ASP A 253 -7.85 -19.42 5.10
N TRP A 254 -8.23 -18.17 4.83
CA TRP A 254 -8.12 -17.08 5.79
C TRP A 254 -8.89 -17.37 7.08
N ALA A 255 -10.18 -17.70 6.96
CA ALA A 255 -11.03 -17.97 8.11
C ALA A 255 -10.56 -19.17 8.92
N THR A 256 -10.01 -20.20 8.25
CA THR A 256 -9.40 -21.37 8.88
C THR A 256 -8.12 -21.00 9.63
N TRP A 257 -7.23 -20.22 9.00
CA TRP A 257 -6.02 -19.73 9.65
C TRP A 257 -6.34 -18.90 10.89
N CYS A 258 -7.33 -18.01 10.81
CA CYS A 258 -7.76 -17.21 11.95
C CYS A 258 -8.25 -18.07 13.13
N ALA A 259 -9.08 -19.09 12.84
CA ALA A 259 -9.56 -20.01 13.86
C ALA A 259 -8.43 -20.86 14.46
N LEU A 260 -7.45 -21.28 13.67
CA LEU A 260 -6.25 -21.96 14.17
C LEU A 260 -5.39 -21.02 15.03
N ALA A 261 -5.22 -19.77 14.61
CA ALA A 261 -4.45 -18.75 15.32
C ALA A 261 -5.09 -18.40 16.68
N ASP A 262 -6.42 -18.43 16.78
CA ASP A 262 -7.14 -18.27 18.04
C ASP A 262 -6.77 -19.34 19.08
N VAL A 263 -6.42 -20.55 18.64
CA VAL A 263 -6.08 -21.68 19.51
C VAL A 263 -4.58 -21.78 19.75
N HIS A 264 -3.77 -21.59 18.71
CA HIS A 264 -2.35 -21.91 18.71
C HIS A 264 -1.43 -20.67 18.67
N GLY A 265 -1.99 -19.47 18.57
CA GLY A 265 -1.24 -18.22 18.42
C GLY A 265 -0.95 -17.85 16.97
N PRO A 266 -0.40 -16.65 16.73
CA PRO A 266 -0.36 -16.02 15.41
C PRO A 266 0.73 -16.57 14.48
N ASP A 267 1.59 -17.48 14.96
CA ASP A 267 2.72 -18.00 14.19
C ASP A 267 2.54 -19.50 13.90
N TRP A 268 2.21 -19.81 12.64
CA TRP A 268 1.94 -21.17 12.20
C TRP A 268 3.14 -22.11 12.35
N HIS A 269 4.38 -21.59 12.39
CA HIS A 269 5.58 -22.40 12.62
C HIS A 269 5.59 -23.08 13.99
N THR A 270 4.85 -22.53 14.96
CA THR A 270 4.76 -23.06 16.32
C THR A 270 3.64 -24.08 16.51
N TRP A 271 2.73 -24.20 15.52
CA TRP A 271 1.59 -25.11 15.57
C TRP A 271 2.02 -26.59 15.51
N PRO A 272 1.15 -27.52 15.92
CA PRO A 272 1.32 -28.95 15.65
C PRO A 272 1.64 -29.20 14.17
N ALA A 273 2.57 -30.12 13.89
CA ALA A 273 3.12 -30.32 12.54
C ALA A 273 2.04 -30.65 11.50
N GLU A 274 1.02 -31.40 11.91
CA GLU A 274 -0.13 -31.78 11.10
C GLU A 274 -1.03 -30.61 10.72
N LEU A 275 -1.00 -29.48 11.43
CA LEU A 275 -1.79 -28.27 11.14
C LEU A 275 -1.02 -27.23 10.32
N ARG A 276 0.26 -27.47 10.05
CA ARG A 276 1.10 -26.53 9.31
C ARG A 276 0.81 -26.53 7.83
N ASP A 277 0.42 -27.65 7.24
CA ASP A 277 0.00 -27.69 5.83
C ASP A 277 -1.50 -27.32 5.73
N PRO A 278 -1.86 -26.22 5.03
CA PRO A 278 -3.25 -25.79 4.86
C PRO A 278 -4.13 -26.82 4.14
N ARG A 279 -3.54 -27.81 3.47
CA ARG A 279 -4.22 -28.87 2.73
C ARG A 279 -4.22 -30.22 3.45
N SER A 280 -3.78 -30.28 4.71
CA SER A 280 -3.76 -31.52 5.47
C SER A 280 -5.16 -31.98 5.90
N ASP A 281 -5.32 -33.29 6.07
CA ASP A 281 -6.55 -33.87 6.63
C ASP A 281 -6.84 -33.36 8.05
N ALA A 282 -5.80 -33.04 8.83
CA ALA A 282 -5.94 -32.53 10.19
C ALA A 282 -6.55 -31.11 10.21
N VAL A 283 -6.19 -30.26 9.24
CA VAL A 283 -6.85 -28.95 9.06
C VAL A 283 -8.31 -29.15 8.67
N GLY A 284 -8.61 -30.09 7.77
CA GLY A 284 -10.00 -30.44 7.43
C GLY A 284 -10.83 -30.90 8.63
N GLN A 285 -10.24 -31.74 9.51
CA GLN A 285 -10.88 -32.16 10.75
C GLN A 285 -11.08 -30.98 11.72
N PHE A 286 -10.07 -30.12 11.87
CA PHE A 286 -10.16 -28.93 12.70
C PHE A 286 -11.34 -28.03 12.27
N VAL A 287 -11.46 -27.75 10.96
CA VAL A 287 -12.56 -26.97 10.40
C VAL A 287 -13.93 -27.59 10.72
N ALA A 288 -14.07 -28.92 10.60
CA ALA A 288 -15.32 -29.61 10.92
C ALA A 288 -15.68 -29.50 12.42
N GLU A 289 -14.68 -29.49 13.31
CA GLU A 289 -14.87 -29.35 14.76
C GLU A 289 -15.10 -27.89 15.19
N HIS A 290 -14.61 -26.91 14.41
CA HIS A 290 -14.62 -25.47 14.72
C HIS A 290 -15.38 -24.63 13.68
N GLU A 291 -16.39 -25.22 13.02
CA GLU A 291 -17.18 -24.58 11.95
C GLU A 291 -17.76 -23.21 12.36
N ARG A 292 -18.13 -23.08 13.65
CA ARG A 292 -18.63 -21.82 14.24
C ARG A 292 -17.59 -20.71 14.22
N ASP A 293 -16.35 -21.00 14.57
CA ASP A 293 -15.30 -19.99 14.67
C ASP A 293 -14.74 -19.63 13.29
N VAL A 294 -14.65 -20.61 12.38
CA VAL A 294 -14.34 -20.34 10.95
C VAL A 294 -15.41 -19.44 10.34
N ALA A 295 -16.69 -19.75 10.55
CA ALA A 295 -17.79 -18.92 10.06
C ALA A 295 -17.77 -17.49 10.64
N PHE A 296 -17.37 -17.34 11.91
CA PHE A 296 -17.24 -16.04 12.53
C PHE A 296 -16.19 -15.18 11.82
N HIS A 297 -15.01 -15.72 11.53
CA HIS A 297 -13.95 -14.99 10.82
C HIS A 297 -14.33 -14.66 9.37
N ALA A 298 -15.06 -15.55 8.70
CA ALA A 298 -15.66 -15.26 7.39
C ALA A 298 -16.70 -14.13 7.46
N TRP A 299 -17.55 -14.13 8.50
CA TRP A 299 -18.56 -13.09 8.72
C TRP A 299 -17.94 -11.72 9.02
N LEU A 300 -16.80 -11.65 9.71
CA LEU A 300 -16.07 -10.39 9.90
C LEU A 300 -15.64 -9.78 8.56
N GLN A 301 -15.14 -10.59 7.62
CA GLN A 301 -14.78 -10.10 6.27
C GLN A 301 -16.01 -9.65 5.47
N TRP A 302 -17.15 -10.32 5.63
CA TRP A 302 -18.40 -9.86 5.03
C TRP A 302 -18.84 -8.49 5.58
N CYS A 303 -18.79 -8.31 6.90
CA CYS A 303 -19.10 -7.02 7.52
C CYS A 303 -18.16 -5.90 7.05
N LEU A 304 -16.86 -6.22 6.93
CA LEU A 304 -15.85 -5.28 6.42
C LEU A 304 -16.12 -4.90 4.98
N HIS A 305 -16.47 -5.88 4.13
CA HIS A 305 -16.85 -5.63 2.75
C HIS A 305 -18.03 -4.65 2.65
N LEU A 306 -19.11 -4.89 3.40
CA LEU A 306 -20.28 -4.00 3.39
C LEU A 306 -19.97 -2.58 3.88
N GLN A 307 -19.14 -2.45 4.93
CA GLN A 307 -18.78 -1.13 5.46
C GLN A 307 -17.77 -0.41 4.57
N LEU A 308 -16.84 -1.13 3.94
CA LEU A 308 -15.85 -0.56 3.04
C LEU A 308 -16.52 0.01 1.79
N GLU A 309 -17.44 -0.74 1.15
CA GLU A 309 -18.20 -0.24 0.00
C GLU A 309 -18.89 1.10 0.30
N ARG A 310 -19.52 1.22 1.48
CA ARG A 310 -20.16 2.47 1.91
C ARG A 310 -19.16 3.58 2.21
N ALA A 311 -17.99 3.24 2.73
CA ALA A 311 -16.95 4.18 3.11
C ALA A 311 -16.20 4.75 1.89
N THR A 312 -16.16 4.02 0.78
CA THR A 312 -15.47 4.40 -0.46
C THR A 312 -16.42 4.86 -1.56
N GLU A 313 -17.74 4.71 -1.41
CA GLU A 313 -18.74 5.09 -2.42
C GLU A 313 -18.56 6.53 -2.93
N GLY A 314 -18.53 6.72 -4.26
CA GLY A 314 -18.60 8.04 -4.90
C GLY A 314 -17.30 8.87 -4.89
N MET A 315 -16.19 8.36 -4.37
CA MET A 315 -14.89 9.04 -4.41
C MET A 315 -13.76 8.00 -4.52
N THR A 316 -12.69 8.34 -5.23
CA THR A 316 -11.49 7.51 -5.25
C THR A 316 -10.85 7.46 -3.85
N VAL A 317 -10.77 6.27 -3.29
CA VAL A 317 -9.99 5.98 -2.09
C VAL A 317 -8.75 5.19 -2.50
N ILE A 318 -7.59 5.84 -2.45
CA ILE A 318 -6.32 5.20 -2.76
C ILE A 318 -5.94 4.35 -1.55
N GLN A 319 -5.99 3.02 -1.71
CA GLN A 319 -5.56 2.07 -0.68
C GLN A 319 -4.06 1.80 -0.85
N ASP A 320 -3.37 1.63 0.28
CA ASP A 320 -1.94 1.39 0.31
C ASP A 320 -1.64 -0.11 0.49
N LEU A 321 -0.73 -0.64 -0.36
CA LEU A 321 -0.31 -2.03 -0.38
C LEU A 321 1.10 -2.15 0.23
N PRO A 322 1.25 -2.79 1.41
CA PRO A 322 2.53 -3.11 1.99
C PRO A 322 3.37 -4.03 1.11
N ILE A 323 4.70 -3.89 1.22
CA ILE A 323 5.64 -4.72 0.48
C ILE A 323 5.55 -6.22 0.85
N GLY A 324 5.19 -6.54 2.10
CA GLY A 324 5.28 -7.90 2.63
C GLY A 324 4.17 -8.27 3.62
N VAL A 325 4.36 -9.42 4.25
CA VAL A 325 3.48 -10.02 5.27
C VAL A 325 4.34 -10.56 6.41
N ALA A 326 3.76 -10.73 7.59
CA ALA A 326 4.39 -11.46 8.68
C ALA A 326 4.67 -12.92 8.29
N GLY A 327 5.87 -13.44 8.56
CA GLY A 327 6.25 -14.81 8.20
C GLY A 327 5.42 -15.90 8.89
N GLY A 328 4.88 -15.63 10.08
CA GLY A 328 3.92 -16.50 10.76
C GLY A 328 2.45 -16.30 10.32
N GLY A 329 2.18 -15.35 9.43
CA GLY A 329 0.84 -14.91 9.03
C GLY A 329 0.08 -15.87 8.11
N ALA A 330 -1.16 -15.51 7.79
CA ALA A 330 -2.08 -16.30 6.98
C ALA A 330 -1.60 -16.50 5.53
N ASP A 331 -1.05 -15.46 4.90
CA ASP A 331 -0.52 -15.58 3.55
C ASP A 331 0.74 -16.45 3.54
N ALA A 332 1.59 -16.30 4.56
CA ALA A 332 2.76 -17.15 4.71
C ALA A 332 2.41 -18.62 4.97
N TRP A 333 1.33 -18.91 5.70
CA TRP A 333 0.79 -20.25 5.87
C TRP A 333 0.14 -20.80 4.59
N THR A 334 -0.54 -19.95 3.81
CA THR A 334 -1.23 -20.37 2.58
C THR A 334 -0.25 -20.65 1.45
N TRP A 335 0.82 -19.85 1.33
CA TRP A 335 1.75 -19.84 0.20
C TRP A 335 3.19 -20.20 0.62
N GLN A 336 3.32 -21.17 1.53
CA GLN A 336 4.62 -21.63 2.05
C GLN A 336 5.59 -22.01 0.93
N ASP A 337 5.08 -22.60 -0.16
CA ASP A 337 5.87 -23.06 -1.30
C ASP A 337 6.28 -21.94 -2.27
N VAL A 338 5.88 -20.69 -2.02
CA VAL A 338 6.20 -19.53 -2.87
C VAL A 338 7.01 -18.47 -2.11
N LEU A 339 7.09 -18.56 -0.79
CA LEU A 339 7.77 -17.59 0.06
C LEU A 339 9.10 -18.14 0.57
N ALA A 340 10.12 -17.28 0.57
CA ALA A 340 11.46 -17.59 1.03
C ALA A 340 11.54 -17.53 2.58
N GLN A 341 11.21 -18.63 3.25
CA GLN A 341 11.24 -18.72 4.73
C GLN A 341 12.64 -18.53 5.36
N GLY A 342 13.71 -18.57 4.56
CA GLY A 342 15.10 -18.41 5.01
C GLY A 342 15.71 -17.03 4.77
N ALA A 343 14.90 -16.05 4.36
CA ALA A 343 15.31 -14.67 4.14
C ALA A 343 14.18 -13.71 4.49
N THR A 344 14.53 -12.46 4.76
CA THR A 344 13.58 -11.36 4.97
C THR A 344 13.86 -10.22 4.00
N VAL A 345 12.83 -9.45 3.69
CA VAL A 345 12.96 -8.21 2.93
C VAL A 345 13.48 -7.12 3.84
N GLY A 346 14.38 -6.31 3.31
CA GLY A 346 14.92 -5.15 4.00
C GLY A 346 15.31 -4.03 3.04
N ALA A 347 16.20 -3.17 3.53
CA ALA A 347 16.90 -2.18 2.73
C ALA A 347 18.39 -2.19 3.11
N PRO A 348 19.29 -1.94 2.15
CA PRO A 348 20.71 -1.78 2.46
C PRO A 348 20.95 -0.54 3.34
N PRO A 349 22.14 -0.41 3.95
CA PRO A 349 22.55 0.81 4.64
C PRO A 349 22.43 2.05 3.74
N ASP A 350 21.87 3.13 4.29
CA ASP A 350 21.72 4.42 3.61
C ASP A 350 22.08 5.60 4.52
N ALA A 351 21.96 6.83 3.98
CA ALA A 351 22.33 8.06 4.68
C ALA A 351 21.45 8.38 5.91
N PHE A 352 20.24 7.82 5.99
CA PHE A 352 19.30 8.00 7.10
C PHE A 352 19.37 6.84 8.10
N ASN A 353 19.73 5.64 7.64
CA ASN A 353 19.92 4.46 8.46
C ASN A 353 21.19 3.69 8.07
N SER A 354 22.29 4.04 8.76
CA SER A 354 23.62 3.44 8.52
C SER A 354 23.74 1.94 8.80
N GLN A 355 22.74 1.32 9.43
CA GLN A 355 22.72 -0.13 9.69
C GLN A 355 21.89 -0.90 8.65
N GLY A 356 21.20 -0.21 7.74
CA GLY A 356 20.17 -0.79 6.90
C GLY A 356 18.92 -1.15 7.71
N GLN A 357 17.97 -1.80 7.06
CA GLN A 357 16.69 -2.18 7.66
C GLN A 357 16.38 -3.63 7.35
N ASP A 358 15.83 -4.34 8.34
CA ASP A 358 15.19 -5.64 8.17
C ASP A 358 13.72 -5.46 8.53
N TRP A 359 12.84 -5.67 7.55
CA TRP A 359 11.40 -5.48 7.71
C TRP A 359 10.67 -6.77 8.10
N GLY A 360 11.39 -7.88 8.28
CA GLY A 360 10.87 -9.12 8.87
C GLY A 360 9.87 -9.90 7.99
N SER A 361 9.64 -9.46 6.74
CA SER A 361 8.72 -10.12 5.81
C SER A 361 9.46 -11.12 4.92
N PRO A 362 9.03 -12.38 4.78
CA PRO A 362 9.63 -13.28 3.80
C PRO A 362 9.28 -12.81 2.37
N PRO A 363 10.25 -12.74 1.45
CA PRO A 363 9.98 -12.37 0.06
C PRO A 363 9.36 -13.51 -0.73
N LEU A 364 8.68 -13.18 -1.83
CA LEU A 364 8.23 -14.14 -2.82
C LEU A 364 9.42 -14.62 -3.65
N VAL A 365 9.59 -15.94 -3.81
CA VAL A 365 10.63 -16.50 -4.67
C VAL A 365 10.23 -16.27 -6.14
N PRO A 366 11.03 -15.54 -6.95
CA PRO A 366 10.61 -15.10 -8.27
C PRO A 366 10.13 -16.21 -9.21
N TRP A 367 10.87 -17.33 -9.26
CA TRP A 367 10.51 -18.45 -10.14
C TRP A 367 9.33 -19.28 -9.60
N GLN A 368 9.15 -19.35 -8.28
CA GLN A 368 7.98 -20.02 -7.68
C GLN A 368 6.72 -19.19 -7.90
N LEU A 369 6.84 -17.86 -7.84
CA LEU A 369 5.75 -16.94 -8.16
C LEU A 369 5.27 -17.13 -9.61
N ARG A 370 6.20 -17.26 -10.56
CA ARG A 370 5.91 -17.65 -11.95
C ARG A 370 5.21 -18.99 -12.03
N ALA A 371 5.75 -20.02 -11.35
CA ALA A 371 5.15 -21.35 -11.33
C ALA A 371 3.75 -21.39 -10.68
N ALA A 372 3.42 -20.40 -9.85
CA ALA A 372 2.11 -20.20 -9.23
C ALA A 372 1.19 -19.25 -10.05
N ASP A 373 1.46 -19.06 -11.35
CA ASP A 373 0.70 -18.19 -12.25
C ASP A 373 0.58 -16.73 -11.75
N TYR A 374 1.55 -16.26 -10.96
CA TYR A 374 1.53 -14.97 -10.27
C TYR A 374 0.37 -14.77 -9.28
N GLU A 375 -0.39 -15.82 -8.94
CA GLU A 375 -1.65 -15.71 -8.19
C GLU A 375 -1.48 -14.99 -6.83
N PRO A 376 -0.43 -15.22 -6.01
CA PRO A 376 -0.22 -14.46 -4.77
C PRO A 376 -0.12 -12.95 -4.97
N PHE A 377 0.51 -12.52 -6.06
CA PHE A 377 0.64 -11.10 -6.41
C PHE A 377 -0.68 -10.54 -6.94
N VAL A 378 -1.30 -11.23 -7.90
CA VAL A 378 -2.60 -10.86 -8.48
C VAL A 378 -3.67 -10.71 -7.40
N GLU A 379 -3.74 -11.65 -6.45
CA GLU A 379 -4.69 -11.61 -5.34
C GLU A 379 -4.47 -10.40 -4.44
N SER A 380 -3.21 -10.06 -4.15
CA SER A 380 -2.86 -8.92 -3.29
C SER A 380 -3.24 -7.59 -3.93
N ILE A 381 -2.94 -7.41 -5.23
CA ILE A 381 -3.28 -6.21 -6.00
C ILE A 381 -4.80 -6.07 -6.11
N ARG A 382 -5.48 -7.12 -6.56
CA ARG A 382 -6.93 -7.11 -6.77
C ARG A 382 -7.68 -6.84 -5.47
N ALA A 383 -7.29 -7.49 -4.37
CA ALA A 383 -7.90 -7.26 -3.07
C ALA A 383 -7.68 -5.83 -2.57
N THR A 384 -6.53 -5.23 -2.84
CA THR A 384 -6.24 -3.85 -2.40
C THR A 384 -6.98 -2.81 -3.22
N MET A 385 -7.17 -3.02 -4.53
CA MET A 385 -7.95 -2.10 -5.37
C MET A 385 -9.46 -2.20 -5.16
N ALA A 386 -9.96 -3.34 -4.67
CA ALA A 386 -11.39 -3.65 -4.59
C ALA A 386 -12.20 -2.54 -3.92
N GLY A 387 -13.16 -1.99 -4.68
CA GLY A 387 -14.12 -0.99 -4.20
C GLY A 387 -13.56 0.40 -3.94
N ALA A 388 -12.29 0.69 -4.27
CA ALA A 388 -11.63 1.92 -3.82
C ALA A 388 -11.04 2.79 -4.94
N GLY A 389 -10.82 2.27 -6.16
CA GLY A 389 -10.47 3.12 -7.31
C GLY A 389 -9.06 3.72 -7.29
N GLY A 390 -8.19 3.28 -6.37
CA GLY A 390 -6.78 3.64 -6.37
C GLY A 390 -5.91 2.70 -5.56
N LEU A 391 -4.64 2.61 -5.94
CA LEU A 391 -3.61 1.81 -5.29
C LEU A 391 -2.33 2.64 -5.13
N ARG A 392 -1.78 2.68 -3.93
CA ARG A 392 -0.37 3.01 -3.70
C ARG A 392 0.38 1.70 -3.48
N ILE A 393 1.44 1.45 -4.26
CA ILE A 393 2.36 0.34 -4.06
C ILE A 393 3.53 0.87 -3.22
N ASP A 394 3.62 0.40 -1.98
CA ASP A 394 4.74 0.69 -1.11
C ASP A 394 6.02 0.05 -1.65
N HIS A 395 7.12 0.80 -1.66
CA HIS A 395 8.41 0.36 -2.18
C HIS A 395 8.29 -0.26 -3.59
N VAL A 396 7.86 0.54 -4.59
CA VAL A 396 7.55 0.02 -5.94
C VAL A 396 8.74 -0.65 -6.63
N MET A 397 9.97 -0.32 -6.20
CA MET A 397 11.20 -1.00 -6.60
C MET A 397 11.12 -2.51 -6.38
N GLY A 398 10.29 -2.99 -5.44
CA GLY A 398 10.06 -4.40 -5.20
C GLY A 398 9.45 -5.18 -6.37
N LEU A 399 8.89 -4.50 -7.38
CA LEU A 399 8.51 -5.12 -8.65
C LEU A 399 9.73 -5.47 -9.53
N PHE A 400 10.86 -4.82 -9.29
CA PHE A 400 12.10 -4.98 -10.06
C PHE A 400 13.13 -5.81 -9.29
N ARG A 401 13.38 -5.45 -8.04
CA ARG A 401 14.31 -6.14 -7.15
C ARG A 401 14.01 -5.84 -5.69
N LEU A 402 14.31 -6.78 -4.80
CA LEU A 402 14.25 -6.57 -3.36
C LEU A 402 15.58 -6.91 -2.70
N TRP A 403 15.91 -6.16 -1.65
CA TRP A 403 17.04 -6.47 -0.79
C TRP A 403 16.67 -7.62 0.15
N TRP A 404 17.28 -8.78 -0.05
CA TRP A 404 17.05 -9.97 0.75
C TRP A 404 18.16 -10.09 1.80
N VAL A 405 17.75 -10.19 3.05
CA VAL A 405 18.61 -10.44 4.20
C VAL A 405 18.47 -11.91 4.60
N PRO A 406 19.52 -12.74 4.49
CA PRO A 406 19.46 -14.12 4.96
C PRO A 406 19.18 -14.19 6.46
N SER A 407 18.36 -15.14 6.90
CA SER A 407 18.01 -15.28 8.32
C SER A 407 19.25 -15.39 9.21
N GLY A 408 19.29 -14.57 10.27
CA GLY A 408 20.38 -14.54 11.25
C GLY A 408 21.57 -13.66 10.85
N GLN A 409 21.51 -12.96 9.72
CA GLN A 409 22.50 -11.95 9.32
C GLN A 409 22.02 -10.54 9.65
N SER A 410 22.91 -9.54 9.53
CA SER A 410 22.53 -8.14 9.66
C SER A 410 21.92 -7.61 8.35
N ALA A 411 21.16 -6.53 8.41
CA ALA A 411 20.57 -5.91 7.21
C ALA A 411 21.63 -5.47 6.18
N ALA A 412 22.85 -5.14 6.63
CA ALA A 412 23.98 -4.81 5.75
C ALA A 412 24.51 -6.00 4.93
N ASP A 413 24.24 -7.24 5.36
CA ASP A 413 24.79 -8.47 4.77
C ASP A 413 23.84 -9.11 3.73
N GLY A 414 22.87 -8.34 3.22
CA GLY A 414 21.92 -8.78 2.19
C GLY A 414 22.43 -8.65 0.76
N ALA A 415 21.54 -8.90 -0.20
CA ALA A 415 21.76 -8.69 -1.63
C ALA A 415 20.45 -8.38 -2.35
N TYR A 416 20.52 -7.69 -3.50
CA TYR A 416 19.35 -7.55 -4.37
C TYR A 416 19.05 -8.85 -5.11
N VAL A 417 17.78 -9.26 -5.08
CA VAL A 417 17.21 -10.36 -5.87
C VAL A 417 16.19 -9.79 -6.84
N ARG A 418 16.36 -10.07 -8.14
CA ARG A 418 15.54 -9.52 -9.23
C ARG A 418 14.22 -10.28 -9.41
N TYR A 419 13.20 -9.53 -9.80
CA TYR A 419 11.85 -10.00 -10.10
C TYR A 419 11.54 -9.83 -11.59
N PRO A 420 10.56 -10.57 -12.14
CA PRO A 420 10.13 -10.42 -13.53
C PRO A 420 9.32 -9.13 -13.71
N ALA A 421 10.01 -7.99 -13.72
CA ALA A 421 9.40 -6.67 -13.63
C ALA A 421 8.35 -6.40 -14.73
N GLU A 422 8.65 -6.73 -15.99
CA GLU A 422 7.71 -6.55 -17.11
C GLU A 422 6.39 -7.27 -16.85
N ASP A 423 6.43 -8.56 -16.49
CA ASP A 423 5.24 -9.34 -16.17
C ASP A 423 4.45 -8.71 -15.00
N LEU A 424 5.14 -8.29 -13.95
CA LEU A 424 4.50 -7.71 -12.76
C LEU A 424 3.87 -6.34 -13.07
N LEU A 425 4.53 -5.49 -13.86
CA LEU A 425 4.02 -4.20 -14.30
C LEU A 425 2.80 -4.36 -15.21
N ASP A 426 2.82 -5.34 -16.12
CA ASP A 426 1.69 -5.67 -16.98
C ASP A 426 0.48 -6.23 -16.19
N ILE A 427 0.74 -7.03 -15.15
CA ILE A 427 -0.32 -7.48 -14.23
C ILE A 427 -0.92 -6.29 -13.47
N VAL A 428 -0.10 -5.35 -13.00
CA VAL A 428 -0.58 -4.12 -12.33
C VAL A 428 -1.43 -3.29 -13.28
N ALA A 429 -1.00 -3.11 -14.54
CA ALA A 429 -1.75 -2.41 -15.58
C ALA A 429 -3.10 -3.08 -15.86
N LEU A 430 -3.14 -4.40 -15.96
CA LEU A 430 -4.37 -5.16 -16.13
C LEU A 430 -5.34 -4.96 -14.97
N GLU A 431 -4.89 -5.12 -13.72
CA GLU A 431 -5.76 -4.94 -12.55
C GLU A 431 -6.21 -3.48 -12.39
N SER A 432 -5.34 -2.52 -12.69
CA SER A 432 -5.67 -1.09 -12.73
C SER A 432 -6.83 -0.81 -13.69
N HIS A 433 -6.78 -1.32 -14.93
CA HIS A 433 -7.86 -1.15 -15.90
C HIS A 433 -9.15 -1.83 -15.47
N ARG A 434 -9.07 -3.04 -14.90
CA ARG A 434 -10.25 -3.79 -14.42
C ARG A 434 -10.97 -3.06 -13.28
N ALA A 435 -10.22 -2.37 -12.43
CA ALA A 435 -10.75 -1.61 -11.30
C ALA A 435 -11.00 -0.13 -11.62
N GLN A 436 -10.60 0.35 -12.81
CA GLN A 436 -10.47 1.79 -13.12
C GLN A 436 -9.74 2.53 -11.99
N ALA A 437 -8.61 1.97 -11.57
CA ALA A 437 -7.88 2.40 -10.40
C ALA A 437 -6.56 3.07 -10.77
N VAL A 438 -6.37 4.31 -10.30
CA VAL A 438 -5.07 4.99 -10.44
C VAL A 438 -4.01 4.27 -9.60
N VAL A 439 -2.80 4.12 -10.15
CA VAL A 439 -1.68 3.47 -9.46
C VAL A 439 -0.57 4.48 -9.18
N VAL A 440 -0.13 4.53 -7.93
CA VAL A 440 1.04 5.31 -7.49
C VAL A 440 2.09 4.34 -7.01
N GLY A 441 3.29 4.40 -7.58
CA GLY A 441 4.44 3.69 -7.06
C GLY A 441 5.23 4.61 -6.15
N GLU A 442 5.48 4.18 -4.91
CA GLU A 442 6.42 4.90 -4.06
C GLU A 442 7.85 4.60 -4.50
N ASP A 443 8.48 5.57 -5.17
CA ASP A 443 9.82 5.52 -5.74
C ASP A 443 10.81 6.44 -5.00
N LEU A 444 10.91 6.27 -3.67
CA LEU A 444 11.83 7.01 -2.79
C LEU A 444 13.03 6.14 -2.37
N GLY A 445 14.08 6.80 -1.87
CA GLY A 445 15.33 6.13 -1.48
C GLY A 445 16.22 5.80 -2.68
N THR A 446 16.88 4.64 -2.63
CA THR A 446 17.84 4.22 -3.68
C THR A 446 17.13 3.56 -4.85
N VAL A 447 16.71 4.37 -5.82
CA VAL A 447 15.98 3.93 -7.02
C VAL A 447 16.97 3.51 -8.11
N GLU A 448 16.81 2.30 -8.68
CA GLU A 448 17.63 1.83 -9.80
C GLU A 448 17.35 2.65 -11.07
N GLU A 449 18.40 2.91 -11.86
CA GLU A 449 18.28 3.54 -13.19
C GLU A 449 17.28 2.75 -14.07
N GLY A 450 16.35 3.44 -14.72
CA GLY A 450 15.32 2.81 -15.56
C GLY A 450 14.00 2.52 -14.85
N VAL A 451 13.95 2.48 -13.52
CA VAL A 451 12.70 2.17 -12.77
C VAL A 451 11.63 3.23 -13.01
N ARG A 452 12.01 4.52 -12.96
CA ARG A 452 11.08 5.64 -13.15
C ARG A 452 10.57 5.71 -14.59
N GLU A 453 11.44 5.41 -15.55
CA GLU A 453 11.10 5.32 -16.97
C GLU A 453 10.09 4.18 -17.20
N ALA A 454 10.36 2.99 -16.65
CA ALA A 454 9.46 1.85 -16.75
C ALA A 454 8.10 2.14 -16.09
N MET A 455 8.07 2.82 -14.93
CA MET A 455 6.82 3.25 -14.29
C MET A 455 6.02 4.19 -15.20
N ALA A 456 6.64 5.21 -15.77
CA ALA A 456 5.99 6.16 -16.67
C ALA A 456 5.46 5.47 -17.94
N GLU A 457 6.26 4.58 -18.54
CA GLU A 457 5.84 3.77 -19.68
C GLU A 457 4.59 2.94 -19.36
N HIS A 458 4.47 2.42 -18.13
CA HIS A 458 3.30 1.67 -17.67
C HIS A 458 2.21 2.55 -17.03
N GLY A 459 2.30 3.87 -17.07
CA GLY A 459 1.30 4.78 -16.49
C GLY A 459 1.17 4.67 -14.96
N ILE A 460 2.22 4.23 -14.28
CA ILE A 460 2.29 4.24 -12.81
C ILE A 460 2.85 5.60 -12.38
N LEU A 461 2.08 6.33 -11.57
CA LEU A 461 2.49 7.64 -11.09
C LEU A 461 3.68 7.53 -10.14
N SER A 462 4.71 8.34 -10.38
CA SER A 462 5.82 8.56 -9.43
C SER A 462 5.33 9.31 -8.19
N TYR A 463 6.04 9.21 -7.07
CA TYR A 463 5.73 9.88 -5.82
C TYR A 463 6.78 10.95 -5.48
N ARG A 464 6.40 12.22 -5.57
CA ARG A 464 7.30 13.38 -5.43
C ARG A 464 7.09 14.08 -4.09
N LEU A 465 8.15 14.20 -3.30
CA LEU A 465 8.09 14.78 -1.96
C LEU A 465 8.91 16.06 -1.86
N LEU A 466 8.30 17.14 -1.36
CA LEU A 466 8.99 18.42 -1.15
C LEU A 466 10.30 18.27 -0.35
N TRP A 467 10.35 17.33 0.59
CA TRP A 467 11.53 17.04 1.40
C TRP A 467 12.70 16.42 0.63
N PHE A 468 12.44 15.72 -0.47
CA PHE A 468 13.45 14.98 -1.22
C PHE A 468 13.77 15.58 -2.59
N GLU A 469 12.93 16.49 -3.09
CA GLU A 469 13.14 17.13 -4.39
C GLU A 469 13.96 18.42 -4.28
N ASP A 470 14.94 18.59 -5.16
CA ASP A 470 15.76 19.81 -5.27
C ASP A 470 15.13 20.88 -6.17
N ASP A 471 14.38 20.45 -7.19
CA ASP A 471 13.73 21.33 -8.15
C ASP A 471 12.51 22.05 -7.56
N ASP A 472 12.14 23.21 -8.13
CA ASP A 472 10.91 23.90 -7.75
C ASP A 472 9.71 22.99 -8.04
N PRO A 473 8.70 22.88 -7.15
CA PRO A 473 7.52 22.07 -7.42
C PRO A 473 6.86 22.33 -8.77
N ALA A 474 6.94 23.56 -9.30
CA ALA A 474 6.43 23.89 -10.64
C ALA A 474 7.10 23.14 -11.80
N GLU A 475 8.26 22.51 -11.57
CA GLU A 475 9.03 21.74 -12.55
C GLU A 475 8.89 20.22 -12.36
N TRP A 476 8.11 19.77 -11.36
CA TRP A 476 7.85 18.35 -11.12
C TRP A 476 7.02 17.72 -12.25
N PRO A 477 7.15 16.39 -12.48
CA PRO A 477 6.45 15.72 -13.57
C PRO A 477 4.92 15.74 -13.43
N ASP A 478 4.24 15.74 -14.58
CA ASP A 478 2.78 15.66 -14.70
C ASP A 478 2.25 14.28 -14.23
N GLU A 479 2.87 13.18 -14.66
CA GLU A 479 2.51 11.81 -14.26
C GLU A 479 3.09 11.44 -12.89
N ALA A 480 2.68 12.20 -11.85
CA ALA A 480 3.07 11.96 -10.48
C ALA A 480 1.95 12.26 -9.48
N MET A 481 2.09 11.69 -8.28
CA MET A 481 1.48 12.20 -7.06
C MET A 481 2.52 13.03 -6.30
N ALA A 482 2.24 14.32 -6.15
CA ALA A 482 3.07 15.26 -5.40
C ALA A 482 2.55 15.42 -3.97
N ALA A 483 3.46 15.42 -3.00
CA ALA A 483 3.17 15.67 -1.60
C ALA A 483 4.31 16.43 -0.93
N ILE A 484 4.11 16.84 0.32
CA ILE A 484 5.16 17.49 1.11
C ILE A 484 5.95 16.45 1.91
N THR A 485 5.21 15.56 2.57
CA THR A 485 5.71 14.59 3.54
C THR A 485 4.88 13.30 3.45
N THR A 486 5.27 12.28 4.23
CA THR A 486 4.55 11.01 4.38
C THR A 486 4.34 10.70 5.85
N HIS A 487 3.76 9.54 6.15
CA HIS A 487 3.60 9.06 7.52
C HIS A 487 4.93 8.68 8.21
N ASP A 488 6.00 8.49 7.43
CA ASP A 488 7.36 8.17 7.89
C ASP A 488 8.24 9.40 8.09
N LEU A 489 7.82 10.54 7.56
CA LEU A 489 8.61 11.77 7.53
C LEU A 489 8.05 12.79 8.52
N PRO A 490 8.86 13.76 8.97
CA PRO A 490 8.37 14.80 9.87
C PRO A 490 7.18 15.54 9.27
N THR A 491 6.20 15.87 10.11
CA THR A 491 5.21 16.88 9.76
C THR A 491 5.90 18.23 9.59
N VAL A 492 5.34 19.12 8.77
CA VAL A 492 5.86 20.48 8.58
C VAL A 492 5.95 21.20 9.92
N ALA A 493 4.93 21.03 10.78
CA ALA A 493 4.93 21.65 12.11
C ALA A 493 6.03 21.07 13.01
N GLY A 494 6.20 19.73 13.03
CA GLY A 494 7.24 19.04 13.81
C GLY A 494 8.64 19.46 13.40
N LEU A 495 8.91 19.50 12.09
CA LEU A 495 10.17 19.99 11.51
C LEU A 495 10.43 21.45 11.90
N TRP A 496 9.44 22.31 11.68
CA TRP A 496 9.57 23.76 11.88
C TRP A 496 9.83 24.11 13.34
N THR A 497 9.11 23.50 14.28
CA THR A 497 9.31 23.77 15.71
C THR A 497 10.55 23.07 16.28
N GLY A 498 11.08 22.05 15.59
CA GLY A 498 12.16 21.20 16.08
C GLY A 498 11.68 20.09 17.02
N ALA A 499 10.37 19.86 17.11
CA ALA A 499 9.82 18.82 17.97
C ALA A 499 10.18 17.41 17.46
N ASP A 500 10.18 17.23 16.13
CA ASP A 500 10.62 15.96 15.53
C ASP A 500 12.10 15.68 15.79
N LEU A 501 12.96 16.71 15.74
CA LEU A 501 14.38 16.59 16.09
C LEU A 501 14.58 16.22 17.58
N GLU A 502 13.80 16.80 18.48
CA GLU A 502 13.82 16.45 19.91
C GLU A 502 13.40 15.00 20.13
N GLU A 503 12.36 14.51 19.44
CA GLU A 503 11.91 13.13 19.51
C GLU A 503 12.95 12.15 18.92
N GLN A 504 13.56 12.50 17.78
CA GLN A 504 14.66 11.71 17.19
C GLN A 504 15.85 11.55 18.14
N ARG A 505 16.19 12.59 18.91
CA ARG A 505 17.22 12.52 19.97
C ARG A 505 16.80 11.62 21.12
N GLU A 506 15.54 11.69 21.54
CA GLU A 506 15.00 10.86 22.61
C GLU A 506 15.09 9.37 22.28
N TYR A 507 14.79 9.00 21.04
CA TYR A 507 14.84 7.61 20.56
C TYR A 507 16.17 7.20 19.93
N GLY A 508 17.16 8.10 19.89
CA GLY A 508 18.52 7.79 19.46
C GLY A 508 18.64 7.37 18.00
N THR A 509 17.90 8.01 17.08
CA THR A 509 17.87 7.64 15.65
C THR A 509 19.09 8.11 14.85
N GLY A 510 19.98 8.89 15.46
CA GLY A 510 21.20 9.38 14.84
C GLY A 510 22.02 10.24 15.80
N THR A 511 23.20 10.68 15.37
CA THR A 511 24.01 11.61 16.15
C THR A 511 23.44 13.03 16.08
N ASP A 512 23.67 13.84 17.11
CA ASP A 512 23.20 15.24 17.15
C ASP A 512 23.60 16.06 15.91
N GLU A 513 24.78 15.78 15.35
CA GLU A 513 25.27 16.47 14.16
C GLU A 513 24.50 16.06 12.89
N GLU A 514 24.24 14.76 12.72
CA GLU A 514 23.45 14.22 11.60
C GLU A 514 22.01 14.76 11.64
N LEU A 515 21.39 14.74 12.83
CA LEU A 515 20.01 15.16 13.00
C LEU A 515 19.83 16.68 12.76
N GLU A 516 20.73 17.52 13.28
CA GLU A 516 20.69 18.98 13.03
C GLU A 516 20.95 19.31 11.56
N ARG A 517 21.86 18.58 10.90
CA ARG A 517 22.12 18.73 9.47
C ARG A 517 20.91 18.35 8.63
N GLY A 518 20.28 17.20 8.92
CA GLY A 518 19.06 16.74 8.27
C GLY A 518 17.93 17.76 8.42
N ARG A 519 17.67 18.24 9.65
CA ARG A 519 16.67 19.29 9.89
C ARG A 519 16.97 20.57 9.11
N THR A 520 18.23 21.01 9.10
CA THR A 520 18.62 22.23 8.39
C THR A 520 18.36 22.11 6.89
N SER A 521 18.74 20.99 6.28
CA SER A 521 18.50 20.69 4.87
C SER A 521 17.00 20.75 4.53
N LEU A 522 16.15 20.09 5.33
CA LEU A 522 14.70 20.11 5.10
C LEU A 522 14.08 21.51 5.26
N LEU A 523 14.58 22.33 6.18
CA LEU A 523 14.10 23.70 6.37
C LEU A 523 14.45 24.63 5.18
N GLU A 524 15.52 24.33 4.43
CA GLU A 524 15.88 25.09 3.22
C GLU A 524 14.85 24.93 2.11
N LYS A 525 14.08 23.83 2.11
CA LYS A 525 12.94 23.59 1.20
C LYS A 525 11.74 24.52 1.46
N LEU A 526 11.75 25.33 2.53
CA LEU A 526 10.73 26.32 2.85
C LEU A 526 11.24 27.77 2.76
N PRO A 527 11.59 28.26 1.57
CA PRO A 527 12.17 29.59 1.41
C PRO A 527 11.15 30.70 1.71
N GLY A 528 11.67 31.85 2.13
CA GLY A 528 10.90 33.09 2.32
C GLY A 528 10.27 33.27 3.70
N LEU A 529 10.52 32.34 4.64
CA LEU A 529 10.01 32.41 6.00
C LEU A 529 11.04 33.01 6.98
N ARG A 530 10.54 33.79 7.94
CA ARG A 530 11.37 34.24 9.08
C ARG A 530 11.52 33.08 10.05
N ARG A 531 12.71 32.91 10.65
CA ARG A 531 12.99 31.84 11.63
C ARG A 531 12.01 31.76 12.82
N ASN A 532 11.34 32.85 13.16
CA ASN A 532 10.36 32.93 14.24
C ASN A 532 8.89 32.93 13.76
N ALA A 533 8.65 32.58 12.49
CA ALA A 533 7.30 32.38 11.98
C ALA A 533 6.60 31.25 12.75
N ARG A 534 5.27 31.33 12.84
CA ARG A 534 4.47 30.27 13.47
C ARG A 534 4.47 29.01 12.60
N ALA A 535 4.31 27.84 13.22
CA ALA A 535 4.26 26.57 12.50
C ALA A 535 3.16 26.55 11.42
N GLU A 536 1.99 27.13 11.71
CA GLU A 536 0.89 27.24 10.75
C GLU A 536 1.26 28.09 9.53
N THR A 537 2.19 29.05 9.67
CA THR A 537 2.71 29.81 8.53
C THR A 537 3.63 28.94 7.67
N ALA A 538 4.42 28.06 8.28
CA ALA A 538 5.25 27.10 7.56
C ALA A 538 4.40 26.06 6.81
N VAL A 539 3.37 25.51 7.47
CA VAL A 539 2.40 24.59 6.84
C VAL A 539 1.78 25.22 5.59
N LYS A 540 1.26 26.46 5.71
CA LYS A 540 0.68 27.17 4.56
C LYS A 540 1.69 27.36 3.44
N ARG A 541 2.92 27.78 3.77
CA ARG A 541 3.97 27.98 2.77
C ARG A 541 4.31 26.69 2.03
N ALA A 542 4.40 25.58 2.74
CA ALA A 542 4.65 24.27 2.14
C ALA A 542 3.53 23.88 1.16
N HIS A 543 2.26 24.10 1.52
CA HIS A 543 1.12 23.81 0.65
C HIS A 543 0.97 24.81 -0.51
N GLU A 544 1.37 26.07 -0.34
CA GLU A 544 1.47 27.04 -1.45
C GLU A 544 2.51 26.60 -2.49
N LEU A 545 3.64 26.03 -2.04
CA LEU A 545 4.65 25.46 -2.91
C LEU A 545 4.11 24.22 -3.62
N LEU A 546 3.54 23.27 -2.88
CA LEU A 546 2.91 22.07 -3.44
C LEU A 546 1.83 22.41 -4.48
N SER A 547 1.02 23.44 -4.24
CA SER A 547 -0.06 23.86 -5.16
C SER A 547 0.41 24.30 -6.55
N ARG A 548 1.72 24.49 -6.76
CA ARG A 548 2.33 24.87 -8.03
C ARG A 548 2.71 23.67 -8.88
N ALA A 549 2.83 22.48 -8.29
CA ALA A 549 3.19 21.29 -9.03
C ALA A 549 2.14 20.99 -10.09
N PRO A 550 2.52 20.67 -11.33
CA PRO A 550 1.59 20.32 -12.40
C PRO A 550 1.13 18.86 -12.30
N SER A 551 1.67 18.11 -11.34
CA SER A 551 1.37 16.70 -11.09
C SER A 551 -0.13 16.38 -11.04
N LEU A 552 -0.48 15.20 -11.54
CA LEU A 552 -1.84 14.69 -11.69
C LEU A 552 -2.57 14.65 -10.35
N LEU A 553 -1.87 14.24 -9.28
CA LEU A 553 -2.41 14.16 -7.94
C LEU A 553 -1.61 15.05 -6.97
N LEU A 554 -2.29 15.91 -6.21
CA LEU A 554 -1.69 16.65 -5.08
C LEU A 554 -2.22 16.07 -3.76
N SER A 555 -1.33 15.58 -2.90
CA SER A 555 -1.70 14.93 -1.64
C SER A 555 -1.24 15.76 -0.43
N ALA A 556 -2.16 16.04 0.49
CA ALA A 556 -1.86 16.68 1.79
C ALA A 556 -2.20 15.75 2.95
N THR A 557 -1.35 15.71 3.97
CA THR A 557 -1.62 14.93 5.18
C THR A 557 -2.61 15.66 6.08
N LEU A 558 -3.52 14.93 6.72
CA LEU A 558 -4.37 15.52 7.77
C LEU A 558 -3.55 16.01 8.97
N ASP A 559 -2.46 15.33 9.30
CA ASP A 559 -1.52 15.70 10.36
C ASP A 559 -1.00 17.14 10.18
N ASP A 560 -0.55 17.51 8.97
CA ASP A 560 -0.14 18.88 8.67
C ASP A 560 -1.33 19.85 8.72
N ALA A 561 -2.49 19.45 8.17
CA ALA A 561 -3.68 20.28 8.11
C ALA A 561 -4.26 20.63 9.50
N VAL A 562 -3.98 19.81 10.51
CA VAL A 562 -4.31 20.09 11.92
C VAL A 562 -3.15 20.66 12.73
N GLY A 563 -1.96 20.76 12.12
CA GLY A 563 -0.75 21.29 12.78
C GLY A 563 -0.15 20.34 13.82
N GLU A 564 -0.37 19.03 13.66
CA GLU A 564 0.24 18.00 14.50
C GLU A 564 1.76 18.04 14.36
N ARG A 565 2.47 17.89 15.47
CA ARG A 565 3.94 17.96 15.53
C ARG A 565 4.60 16.59 15.46
N ARG A 566 3.89 15.54 15.89
CA ARG A 566 4.41 14.18 15.91
C ARG A 566 4.04 13.48 14.61
N ARG A 567 5.03 12.86 13.95
CA ARG A 567 4.78 11.98 12.80
C ARG A 567 4.19 10.64 13.25
N PRO A 568 3.34 10.00 12.43
CA PRO A 568 2.77 8.70 12.76
C PRO A 568 3.80 7.59 13.03
N ASN A 569 4.87 7.54 12.21
CA ASN A 569 5.94 6.55 12.30
C ASN A 569 7.32 7.20 12.25
N MET A 570 8.27 6.62 12.98
CA MET A 570 9.69 6.96 12.92
C MET A 570 10.46 5.70 12.50
N PRO A 571 10.86 5.59 11.22
CA PRO A 571 11.61 4.44 10.72
C PRO A 571 12.83 4.11 11.59
N GLY A 572 13.11 2.82 11.76
CA GLY A 572 14.23 2.33 12.57
C GLY A 572 14.00 2.33 14.08
N THR A 573 12.79 2.66 14.57
CA THR A 573 12.47 2.62 16.02
C THR A 573 11.46 1.52 16.34
N THR A 574 11.71 0.78 17.43
CA THR A 574 10.79 -0.24 17.96
C THR A 574 10.17 0.17 19.29
N ASP A 575 10.88 0.94 20.12
CA ASP A 575 10.44 1.34 21.46
C ASP A 575 9.58 2.62 21.46
N ARG A 576 9.50 3.30 20.31
CA ARG A 576 8.59 4.43 20.08
C ARG A 576 7.17 3.90 19.83
N PRO A 577 6.11 4.56 20.31
CA PRO A 577 4.72 4.18 20.04
C PRO A 577 4.28 4.49 18.59
N ASN A 578 4.99 3.95 17.61
CA ASN A 578 4.67 4.07 16.19
C ASN A 578 3.24 3.60 15.93
N TRP A 579 2.57 4.27 14.97
CA TRP A 579 1.21 3.95 14.55
C TRP A 579 0.15 4.03 15.66
N SER A 580 0.49 4.55 16.83
CA SER A 580 -0.38 4.52 18.02
C SER A 580 -0.78 5.92 18.50
N LEU A 581 -0.50 6.92 17.67
CA LEU A 581 -0.75 8.33 17.94
C LEU A 581 -2.11 8.71 17.36
N PRO A 582 -3.09 9.14 18.17
CA PRO A 582 -4.34 9.67 17.65
C PRO A 582 -4.15 11.09 17.11
N LEU A 583 -4.96 11.48 16.12
CA LEU A 583 -5.05 12.90 15.74
C LEU A 583 -5.66 13.72 16.88
N PRO A 584 -5.20 14.97 17.08
CA PRO A 584 -5.67 15.83 18.17
C PRO A 584 -7.07 16.44 17.90
N VAL A 585 -7.60 16.31 16.69
CA VAL A 585 -8.89 16.84 16.26
C VAL A 585 -9.79 15.68 15.85
N LEU A 586 -11.01 15.64 16.39
CA LEU A 586 -12.00 14.62 16.04
C LEU A 586 -12.63 14.90 14.67
N VAL A 587 -13.10 13.85 14.01
CA VAL A 587 -13.68 13.91 12.66
C VAL A 587 -14.76 14.98 12.52
N GLU A 588 -15.68 15.09 13.48
CA GLU A 588 -16.77 16.08 13.36
C GLU A 588 -16.30 17.53 13.56
N ASP A 589 -15.09 17.73 14.10
CA ASP A 589 -14.50 19.05 14.34
C ASP A 589 -13.54 19.46 13.20
N LEU A 590 -13.09 18.51 12.35
CA LEU A 590 -12.20 18.77 11.21
C LEU A 590 -12.75 19.83 10.23
N PRO A 591 -14.03 19.82 9.82
CA PRO A 591 -14.54 20.79 8.86
C PRO A 591 -14.45 22.25 9.34
N ALA A 592 -14.42 22.47 10.66
CA ALA A 592 -14.28 23.79 11.27
C ALA A 592 -12.81 24.18 11.56
N HIS A 593 -11.85 23.27 11.36
CA HIS A 593 -10.45 23.54 11.65
C HIS A 593 -9.85 24.53 10.65
N ARG A 594 -9.41 25.69 11.14
CA ARG A 594 -8.99 26.82 10.29
C ARG A 594 -7.84 26.47 9.35
N LEU A 595 -6.80 25.81 9.85
CA LEU A 595 -5.62 25.49 9.03
C LEU A 595 -5.99 24.49 7.92
N LEU A 596 -6.86 23.54 8.22
CA LEU A 596 -7.36 22.55 7.27
C LEU A 596 -8.14 23.22 6.13
N GLN A 597 -9.05 24.15 6.45
CA GLN A 597 -9.79 24.93 5.45
C GLN A 597 -8.87 25.76 4.55
N GLU A 598 -7.78 26.29 5.10
CA GLU A 598 -6.80 27.07 4.34
C GLU A 598 -5.95 26.17 3.42
N VAL A 599 -5.53 24.99 3.89
CA VAL A 599 -4.83 23.99 3.07
C VAL A 599 -5.73 23.51 1.93
N ALA A 600 -6.97 23.10 2.23
CA ALA A 600 -7.94 22.63 1.24
C ALA A 600 -8.13 23.62 0.09
N ARG A 601 -8.39 24.89 0.44
CA ARG A 601 -8.55 25.96 -0.55
C ARG A 601 -7.29 26.22 -1.36
N THR A 602 -6.11 26.18 -0.74
CA THR A 602 -4.83 26.39 -1.43
C THR A 602 -4.60 25.33 -2.51
N LEU A 603 -4.91 24.06 -2.21
CA LEU A 603 -4.77 22.96 -3.17
C LEU A 603 -5.86 22.97 -4.24
N ALA A 604 -7.12 23.25 -3.87
CA ALA A 604 -8.21 23.41 -4.82
C ALA A 604 -7.91 24.53 -5.85
N GLU A 605 -7.39 25.67 -5.39
CA GLU A 605 -6.92 26.76 -6.27
C GLU A 605 -5.69 26.35 -7.10
N GLY A 606 -4.82 25.47 -6.59
CA GLY A 606 -3.67 24.94 -7.33
C GLY A 606 -4.07 24.05 -8.51
N VAL A 607 -5.00 23.12 -8.28
CA VAL A 607 -5.52 22.24 -9.33
C VAL A 607 -6.32 23.03 -10.37
N GLY A 608 -7.12 24.02 -9.97
CA GLY A 608 -7.92 24.82 -10.89
C GLY A 608 -7.14 25.86 -11.73
N ARG A 609 -5.88 26.17 -11.40
CA ARG A 609 -5.08 27.18 -12.13
C ARG A 609 -4.49 26.69 -13.46
N THR A 610 -4.41 25.38 -13.68
CA THR A 610 -3.81 24.82 -14.91
C THR A 610 -4.84 24.44 -15.97
N SER A 611 -6.14 24.49 -15.65
CA SER A 611 -7.21 24.13 -16.59
C SER A 611 -7.58 25.24 -17.59
N ASP A 612 -7.05 26.47 -17.42
CA ASP A 612 -7.26 27.58 -18.37
C ASP A 612 -5.94 28.17 -18.88
N PRO A 613 -5.38 27.66 -19.99
CA PRO A 613 -4.25 28.30 -20.67
C PRO A 613 -4.66 29.50 -21.56
N GLU A 614 -5.97 29.71 -21.82
CA GLU A 614 -6.42 30.64 -22.88
C GLU A 614 -6.90 32.03 -22.41
N GLU A 615 -7.17 32.30 -21.13
CA GLU A 615 -7.72 33.62 -20.73
C GLU A 615 -6.67 34.68 -20.35
N ASP A 616 -5.44 34.32 -19.98
CA ASP A 616 -4.43 35.31 -19.55
C ASP A 616 -3.58 35.90 -20.70
N ALA A 617 -3.79 35.47 -21.95
CA ALA A 617 -3.05 35.94 -23.13
C ALA A 617 -3.75 37.05 -23.94
N LEU A 618 -4.91 37.55 -23.51
CA LEU A 618 -5.65 38.61 -24.21
C LEU A 618 -5.92 39.84 -23.31
N GLY A 619 -4.88 40.32 -22.64
CA GLY A 619 -4.81 41.68 -22.10
C GLY A 619 -4.45 42.69 -23.19
N GLU A 620 -5.48 43.28 -23.81
CA GLU A 620 -5.42 44.29 -24.88
C GLU A 620 -4.36 45.39 -24.67
N GLN A 621 -3.47 45.56 -25.67
CA GLN A 621 -2.76 46.82 -25.88
C GLN A 621 -3.69 47.84 -26.54
N PRO A 622 -3.83 49.08 -26.04
CA PRO A 622 -4.54 50.11 -26.76
C PRO A 622 -3.66 50.66 -27.89
N GLY A 623 -4.04 50.33 -29.12
CA GLY A 623 -3.48 50.92 -30.33
C GLY A 623 -3.75 52.42 -30.41
N GLY A 624 -2.69 53.22 -30.27
CA GLY A 624 -2.70 54.65 -30.56
C GLY A 624 -2.38 54.91 -32.03
N GLU A 625 -3.40 55.06 -32.87
CA GLU A 625 -3.25 55.61 -34.21
C GLU A 625 -2.93 57.11 -34.16
N ALA A 626 -1.83 57.48 -34.80
CA ALA A 626 -1.47 58.85 -35.11
C ALA A 626 -2.46 59.45 -36.13
N ARG A 627 -2.91 60.68 -35.87
CA ARG A 627 -3.49 61.56 -36.90
C ARG A 627 -2.63 62.81 -37.03
N GLU A 628 -2.08 62.98 -38.23
CA GLU A 628 -1.54 64.24 -38.74
C GLU A 628 -2.66 65.28 -38.89
N GLY A 629 -2.34 66.57 -38.67
CA GLY A 629 -3.12 67.68 -39.21
C GLY A 629 -2.99 69.02 -38.49
N ALA A 630 -2.15 69.90 -39.08
CA ALA A 630 -2.02 71.36 -38.94
C ALA A 630 -1.20 71.93 -37.78
#